data_AF-A0A4Y2IBH5-F1
#
_entry.id   AF-A0A4Y2IBH5-F1
#
_cell.length_a   1.000
_cell.length_b   1.000
_cell.length_c   1.000
_cell.angle_alpha   90.00
_cell.angle_beta   90.00
_cell.angle_gamma   90.00
#
_symmetry.space_group_name_H-M   'P 1'
#
loop_
_entity.id
_entity.type
_entity.pdbx_description
1 polymer ?
#
loop_
_entity_poly.entity_id
_entity_poly.type
_entity_poly.pdbx_seq_one_letter_code
_entity_poly.pdbx_strand_id
1 'polypeptide(L)'
;MFSVRSDTNVYIINTKSACCTCPAGLYGRLSKHQYCVYERYEIVTSNFPPVLPQDKHEVAVLALGEKAPPKEFFEPLLEITATREVEEADPAVI
;
A
#
# COMPACT_ATOMS: atom_id res chain seq x y z
N MET A 1 14.95 -3.48 -3.10
CA MET A 1 14.93 -3.08 -1.68
C MET A 1 15.01 -1.57 -1.65
N PHE A 2 14.31 -0.91 -0.73
CA PHE A 2 14.29 0.55 -0.63
C PHE A 2 14.79 1.00 0.74
N SER A 3 15.45 2.15 0.78
CA SER A 3 15.88 2.82 2.00
C SER A 3 15.04 4.07 2.19
N VAL A 4 14.32 4.17 3.32
CA VAL A 4 13.47 5.33 3.61
C VAL A 4 13.95 5.99 4.88
N ARG A 5 14.32 7.27 4.78
CA ARG A 5 14.66 8.10 5.95
C ARG A 5 13.36 8.60 6.59
N SER A 6 13.27 8.45 7.90
CA SER A 6 12.21 9.05 8.73
C SER A 6 12.87 9.55 10.01
N ASP A 7 12.82 10.87 10.18
CA ASP A 7 13.50 11.56 11.27
C ASP A 7 15.02 11.32 11.21
N THR A 8 15.64 10.90 12.32
CA THR A 8 17.06 10.54 12.39
C THR A 8 17.36 9.09 12.01
N ASN A 9 16.34 8.29 11.68
CA ASN A 9 16.48 6.86 11.42
C ASN A 9 16.33 6.54 9.93
N VAL A 10 16.94 5.43 9.52
CA VAL A 10 16.81 4.85 8.19
C VAL A 10 16.16 3.48 8.30
N TYR A 11 15.12 3.26 7.50
CA TYR A 11 14.35 2.02 7.48
C TYR A 11 14.51 1.33 6.14
N ILE A 12 14.75 0.01 6.18
CA ILE A 12 14.91 -0.80 4.98
C ILE A 12 13.61 -1.52 4.70
N ILE A 13 13.18 -1.46 3.44
CA ILE A 13 11.95 -2.09 2.95
C ILE A 13 12.33 -3.16 1.94
N ASN A 14 11.93 -4.39 2.25
CA ASN A 14 11.98 -5.49 1.31
C ASN A 14 10.60 -5.63 0.67
N THR A 15 10.47 -5.17 -0.57
CA THR A 15 9.21 -5.24 -1.32
C THR A 15 8.84 -6.66 -1.73
N LYS A 16 9.81 -7.58 -1.84
CA LYS A 16 9.55 -9.01 -2.13
C LYS A 16 8.92 -9.73 -0.95
N SER A 17 9.39 -9.47 0.26
CA SER A 17 8.84 -10.06 1.48
C SER A 17 7.79 -9.18 2.16
N ALA A 18 7.52 -7.99 1.62
CA ALA A 18 6.64 -6.98 2.17
C ALA A 18 6.93 -6.63 3.65
N CYS A 19 8.22 -6.59 4.02
CA CYS A 19 8.65 -6.24 5.37
C CYS A 19 9.37 -4.89 5.39
N CYS A 20 9.20 -4.15 6.49
CA CYS A 20 10.01 -2.98 6.82
C CYS A 20 10.72 -3.21 8.15
N THR A 21 11.93 -2.67 8.32
CA THR A 21 12.68 -2.78 9.58
C THR A 21 12.08 -1.97 10.73
N CYS A 22 11.01 -1.19 10.50
CA CYS A 22 10.30 -0.52 11.58
C CYS A 22 9.47 -1.51 12.43
N PRO A 23 9.19 -1.20 13.71
CA PRO A 23 8.42 -2.10 14.58
C PRO A 23 7.05 -2.50 14.02
N ALA A 24 6.40 -1.62 13.26
CA ALA A 24 5.13 -1.93 12.60
C ALA A 24 5.32 -2.95 11.46
N GLY A 25 6.29 -2.72 10.57
CA GLY A 25 6.46 -3.51 9.35
C GLY A 25 7.27 -4.79 9.51
N LEU A 26 7.88 -5.04 10.68
CA LEU A 26 8.68 -6.23 10.93
C LEU A 26 7.86 -7.52 10.82
N TYR A 27 6.58 -7.45 11.18
CA TYR A 27 5.63 -8.57 11.16
C TYR A 27 4.69 -8.53 9.94
N GLY A 28 5.10 -7.86 8.86
CA GLY A 28 4.31 -7.77 7.65
C GLY A 28 3.09 -6.86 7.78
N ARG A 29 3.01 -5.95 8.75
CA ARG A 29 2.00 -4.88 8.72
C ARG A 29 2.39 -3.83 7.69
N LEU A 30 1.41 -3.25 6.99
CA LEU A 30 1.67 -2.07 6.18
C LEU A 30 2.11 -0.89 7.06
N SER A 31 3.32 -0.41 6.85
CA SER A 31 3.91 0.75 7.54
C SER A 31 3.89 2.01 6.68
N LYS A 32 3.97 3.20 7.32
CA LYS A 32 4.08 4.48 6.60
C LYS A 32 5.28 4.55 5.65
N HIS A 33 6.36 3.84 5.96
CA HIS A 33 7.56 3.78 5.12
C HIS A 33 7.31 2.97 3.85
N GLN A 34 6.60 1.85 3.95
CA GLN A 34 6.15 1.07 2.79
C GLN A 34 5.14 1.85 1.94
N TYR A 35 4.24 2.62 2.58
CA TYR A 35 3.33 3.51 1.86
C TYR A 35 4.08 4.58 1.05
N CYS A 36 5.16 5.16 1.59
CA CYS A 36 5.99 6.11 0.85
C CYS A 36 6.63 5.49 -0.41
N VAL A 37 7.09 4.23 -0.33
CA VAL A 37 7.60 3.51 -1.52
C VAL A 37 6.48 3.29 -2.54
N TYR A 38 5.29 2.91 -2.09
CA TYR A 38 4.12 2.79 -2.95
C TYR A 38 3.77 4.13 -3.63
N GLU A 39 3.68 5.22 -2.88
CA GLU A 39 3.34 6.54 -3.42
C GLU A 39 4.38 7.04 -4.44
N ARG A 40 5.66 6.73 -4.21
CA ARG A 40 6.75 7.24 -5.07
C ARG A 40 7.01 6.39 -6.31
N TYR A 41 6.85 5.08 -6.20
CA TYR A 41 7.25 4.11 -7.24
C TYR A 41 6.09 3.25 -7.74
N GLU A 42 4.88 3.44 -7.18
CA GLU A 42 3.68 2.64 -7.47
C GLU A 42 3.87 1.13 -7.25
N ILE A 43 4.84 0.75 -6.39
CA ILE A 43 5.14 -0.65 -6.07
C ILE A 43 4.20 -1.14 -4.97
N VAL A 44 3.29 -2.03 -5.36
CA VAL A 44 2.44 -2.78 -4.43
C VAL A 44 3.24 -3.96 -3.86
N THR A 45 3.19 -4.13 -2.55
CA THR A 45 3.83 -5.27 -1.86
C THR A 45 2.75 -6.24 -1.37
N SER A 46 3.08 -7.50 -1.12
CA SER A 46 2.08 -8.53 -0.77
C SER A 46 1.33 -8.29 0.53
N ASN A 47 1.85 -7.42 1.41
CA ASN A 47 1.17 -7.02 2.65
C ASN A 47 0.34 -5.74 2.53
N PHE A 48 0.36 -5.11 1.36
CA PHE A 48 -0.67 -4.15 0.99
C PHE A 48 -1.89 -5.01 0.67
N PRO A 49 -2.98 -4.96 1.44
CA PRO A 49 -4.24 -5.36 0.85
C PRO A 49 -4.45 -4.40 -0.33
N PRO A 50 -4.60 -4.87 -1.59
CA PRO A 50 -5.25 -4.05 -2.58
C PRO A 50 -6.67 -3.84 -2.04
N VAL A 51 -6.89 -2.73 -1.32
CA VAL A 51 -8.19 -2.46 -0.73
C VAL A 51 -9.08 -1.98 -1.88
N LEU A 52 -9.75 -2.95 -2.50
CA LEU A 52 -10.71 -2.70 -3.56
C LEU A 52 -11.89 -1.91 -2.97
N PRO A 53 -12.63 -1.17 -3.81
CA PRO A 53 -13.89 -0.54 -3.38
C PRO A 53 -14.83 -1.53 -2.66
N GLN A 54 -14.81 -2.80 -3.09
CA GLN A 54 -15.54 -3.88 -2.44
C GLN A 54 -15.10 -4.13 -0.99
N ASP A 55 -13.80 -4.23 -0.73
CA ASP A 55 -13.28 -4.47 0.62
C ASP A 55 -13.65 -3.32 1.56
N LYS A 56 -13.59 -2.07 1.07
CA LYS A 56 -13.99 -0.88 1.85
C LYS A 56 -15.47 -0.90 2.18
N HIS A 57 -16.30 -1.27 1.22
CA HIS A 57 -17.73 -1.38 1.39
C HIS A 57 -18.10 -2.46 2.43
N GLU A 58 -17.49 -3.65 2.36
CA GLU A 58 -17.72 -4.72 3.33
C GLU A 58 -17.33 -4.32 4.75
N VAL A 59 -16.19 -3.64 4.92
CA VAL A 59 -15.79 -3.06 6.21
C VAL A 59 -16.80 -2.02 6.69
N ALA A 60 -17.32 -1.18 5.80
CA ALA A 60 -18.34 -0.19 6.14
C ALA A 60 -19.65 -0.85 6.58
N VAL A 61 -20.10 -1.91 5.90
CA VAL A 61 -21.29 -2.69 6.30
C VAL A 61 -21.09 -3.33 7.67
N LEU A 62 -19.91 -3.90 7.94
CA LEU A 62 -19.61 -4.48 9.26
C LEU A 62 -19.63 -3.43 10.38
N ALA A 63 -19.11 -2.24 10.14
CA ALA A 63 -19.00 -1.18 11.15
C ALA A 63 -20.31 -0.40 11.35
N LEU A 64 -21.08 -0.18 10.28
CA LEU A 64 -22.21 0.76 10.24
C LEU A 64 -23.56 0.08 10.00
N GLY A 65 -23.58 -1.21 9.63
CA GLY A 65 -24.79 -1.93 9.26
C GLY A 65 -25.51 -1.25 8.11
N GLU A 66 -26.80 -0.98 8.30
CA GLU A 66 -27.67 -0.33 7.31
C GLU A 66 -27.28 1.12 6.98
N LYS A 67 -26.38 1.74 7.76
CA LYS A 67 -25.89 3.10 7.51
C LYS A 67 -24.66 3.15 6.61
N ALA A 68 -24.16 2.01 6.15
CA ALA A 68 -23.01 1.98 5.26
C ALA A 68 -23.32 2.70 3.93
N PRO A 69 -22.41 3.57 3.43
CA PRO A 69 -22.52 4.10 2.08
C PRO A 69 -22.56 2.98 1.04
N PRO A 70 -23.20 3.19 -0.11
CA PRO A 70 -23.21 2.20 -1.17
C PRO A 70 -21.82 2.02 -1.77
N LYS A 71 -21.56 0.89 -2.45
CA LYS A 71 -20.22 0.53 -2.95
C LYS A 71 -19.59 1.63 -3.82
N GLU A 72 -20.40 2.30 -4.65
CA GLU A 72 -19.98 3.35 -5.58
C GLU A 72 -19.31 4.53 -4.85
N PHE A 73 -19.62 4.75 -3.57
CA PHE A 73 -18.94 5.74 -2.73
C PHE A 73 -17.45 5.45 -2.56
N PHE A 74 -17.04 4.18 -2.62
CA PHE A 74 -15.68 3.73 -2.42
C PHE A 74 -14.90 3.55 -3.73
N GLU A 75 -15.55 3.78 -4.88
CA GLU A 75 -14.91 3.69 -6.19
C GLU A 75 -13.94 4.86 -6.41
N PRO A 76 -12.87 4.66 -7.19
CA PRO A 76 -11.95 5.74 -7.52
C PRO A 76 -12.64 6.82 -8.37
N LEU A 77 -12.25 8.09 -8.19
CA LEU A 77 -12.79 9.21 -8.98
C LEU A 77 -12.40 9.17 -10.48
N LEU A 78 -11.36 8.40 -10.83
CA LEU A 78 -10.87 8.21 -12.19
C LEU A 78 -10.75 6.71 -12.46
N GLU A 79 -11.19 6.26 -13.62
CA GLU A 79 -11.01 4.86 -14.05
C GLU A 79 -9.52 4.51 -14.03
N ILE A 80 -9.15 3.56 -13.17
CA ILE A 80 -7.80 2.99 -13.15
C ILE A 80 -7.74 2.02 -14.34
N THR A 81 -7.28 2.50 -15.50
CA THR A 81 -6.85 1.63 -16.59
C THR A 81 -5.54 0.94 -16.19
N ALA A 82 -5.66 -0.09 -15.35
CA ALA A 82 -4.54 -0.93 -14.95
C ALA A 82 -4.08 -1.82 -16.12
N THR A 83 -3.41 -1.23 -17.09
CA THR A 83 -2.51 -1.96 -18.00
C THR A 83 -1.22 -1.17 -18.06
N ARG A 84 -0.27 -1.39 -17.14
CA ARG A 84 1.09 -0.86 -17.35
C ARG A 84 2.12 -1.89 -16.93
N GLU A 85 2.92 -2.23 -17.93
CA GLU A 85 3.97 -3.22 -17.94
C GLU A 85 5.00 -2.91 -16.85
N VAL A 86 5.53 -3.96 -16.23
CA VAL A 86 6.59 -3.85 -15.24
C VAL A 86 7.86 -3.42 -15.98
N GLU A 87 8.15 -2.12 -16.02
CA GLU A 87 9.51 -1.68 -16.34
C GLU A 87 10.42 -1.99 -15.15
N GLU A 88 11.36 -2.89 -15.39
CA GLU A 88 12.38 -3.34 -14.44
C GLU A 88 13.25 -2.14 -14.03
N ALA A 89 13.05 -1.62 -12.81
CA ALA A 89 13.85 -0.51 -12.29
C ALA A 89 15.23 -1.00 -11.79
N ASP A 90 16.28 -0.39 -12.36
CA ASP A 90 17.71 -0.54 -12.04
C ASP A 90 18.00 -0.26 -10.54
N PRO A 91 18.70 -1.16 -9.81
CA PRO A 91 18.81 -1.13 -8.36
C PRO A 91 19.84 -0.13 -7.77
N ALA A 92 20.04 1.05 -8.36
CA ALA A 92 21.03 2.01 -7.86
C ALA A 92 20.41 3.28 -7.24
N VAL A 93 20.32 3.27 -5.90
CA VAL A 93 20.41 4.42 -4.98
C VAL A 93 19.26 5.44 -4.99
N ILE A 94 18.43 5.45 -3.93
CA ILE A 94 18.14 6.59 -3.00
C ILE A 94 17.75 6.02 -1.63
#